data_AF-A0AAW0BTW9-F1
#
_entry.id   AF-A0AAW0BTW9-F1
#
_cell.length_a   1.000
_cell.length_b   1.000
_cell.length_c   1.000
_cell.angle_alpha   90.00
_cell.angle_beta   90.00
_cell.angle_gamma   90.00
#
_symmetry.space_group_name_H-M   'P 1'
#
loop_
_entity.id
_entity.type
_entity.pdbx_description
1 polymer ?
#
loop_
_entity_poly.entity_id
_entity_poly.type
_entity_poly.pdbx_seq_one_letter_code
_entity_poly.pdbx_strand_id
1 'polypeptide(L)'
;MKYLESDDDLPSRRLEDVLRIRAEDLPESPYPALDLLYRQILKTSPKWGEVRSILRVLTFEKTVVPAQLLVRSPKGISALLQFESGRVESLLFRLHSVLEVPSDGGPIRIFHASFTEYLLDPMRSKEYYVKSPTESGYYDLVAQAFLRAISAQSQEYLRSPSDFISRIPESLYISKYLASNNSFPGVSLLAVFHFIHQVKSPSDDLLADLNQFDPYPFATWLLNWRSDVPRAHHLDAWNSAIQWAMSFGPRAPSTFLRRTVSFLCSFCISGSPAGDASALLSNEMAFLDQMFYMLTDARYNSRHLGKDKFVLGSYHVFPAYGAPNSLMSFTITREKVETIDRLLASLGECNMKLLVQDICNDTYQSVQKLDLDKHTDLYTLKKLVAQRRQDFGLPVFPFTPPRQFRKPRRTGTKLR
;
A
#
# COMPACT_ATOMS: atom_id res chain seq x y z
N MET A 1 -25.22 15.20 27.76
CA MET A 1 -24.01 15.63 28.52
C MET A 1 -23.45 14.39 29.23
N LYS A 2 -22.48 13.70 28.61
CA LYS A 2 -21.91 12.45 29.15
C LYS A 2 -20.93 12.64 30.32
N TYR A 3 -20.59 13.91 30.62
CA TYR A 3 -19.70 14.29 31.73
C TYR A 3 -20.27 13.92 33.12
N LEU A 4 -21.58 13.72 33.23
CA LEU A 4 -22.28 13.36 34.47
C LEU A 4 -22.34 11.84 34.73
N GLU A 5 -21.85 11.00 33.80
CA GLU A 5 -22.00 9.52 33.85
C GLU A 5 -20.70 8.78 34.26
N SER A 6 -19.68 9.48 34.75
CA SER A 6 -18.40 8.87 35.15
C SER A 6 -18.45 8.47 36.63
N ASP A 7 -18.18 7.19 36.92
CA ASP A 7 -18.29 6.55 38.25
C ASP A 7 -17.29 7.05 39.33
N ASP A 8 -16.36 7.94 38.95
CA ASP A 8 -15.24 8.34 39.81
C ASP A 8 -15.64 9.42 40.85
N ASP A 9 -16.77 10.15 40.68
CA ASP A 9 -17.21 11.25 41.55
C ASP A 9 -18.73 11.48 41.53
N LEU A 10 -19.30 12.00 42.64
CA LEU A 10 -20.72 12.38 42.70
C LEU A 10 -21.05 13.47 41.67
N PRO A 11 -22.02 13.25 40.75
CA PRO A 11 -22.35 14.21 39.68
C PRO A 11 -22.70 15.61 40.20
N SER A 12 -23.33 15.69 41.38
CA SER A 12 -23.67 16.93 42.07
C SER A 12 -22.45 17.75 42.49
N ARG A 13 -21.39 17.10 43.00
CA ARG A 13 -20.14 17.78 43.36
C ARG A 13 -19.43 18.36 42.14
N ARG A 14 -19.40 17.61 41.03
CA ARG A 14 -18.79 18.09 39.78
C ARG A 14 -19.56 19.29 39.21
N LEU A 15 -20.89 19.25 39.26
CA LEU A 15 -21.71 20.38 38.83
C LEU A 15 -21.49 21.60 39.73
N GLU A 16 -21.44 21.42 41.05
CA GLU A 16 -21.11 22.51 41.98
C GLU A 16 -19.72 23.09 41.71
N ASP A 17 -18.72 22.25 41.43
CA ASP A 17 -17.36 22.69 41.10
C ASP A 17 -17.31 23.47 39.77
N VAL A 18 -18.18 23.15 38.81
CA VAL A 18 -18.34 23.90 37.55
C VAL A 18 -19.06 25.24 37.79
N LEU A 19 -20.11 25.23 38.62
CA LEU A 19 -20.93 26.41 38.90
C LEU A 19 -20.25 27.42 39.84
N ARG A 20 -19.31 26.98 40.68
CA ARG A 20 -18.59 27.84 41.64
C ARG A 20 -17.48 28.69 41.04
N ILE A 21 -17.09 28.43 39.79
CA ILE A 21 -15.97 29.13 39.20
C ILE A 21 -16.42 30.48 38.64
N ARG A 22 -15.73 31.53 39.03
CA ARG A 22 -15.97 32.88 38.50
C ARG A 22 -15.12 33.10 37.25
N ALA A 23 -15.74 33.61 36.18
CA ALA A 23 -15.08 33.91 34.92
C ALA A 23 -14.11 35.12 35.00
N GLU A 24 -14.02 35.75 36.16
CA GLU A 24 -13.25 36.96 36.47
C GLU A 24 -11.72 36.77 36.30
N ASP A 25 -11.23 35.53 36.25
CA ASP A 25 -9.81 35.18 36.12
C ASP A 25 -9.27 35.06 34.67
N LEU A 26 -10.11 35.31 33.64
CA LEU A 26 -9.75 35.15 32.22
C LEU A 26 -10.16 36.34 31.31
N PRO A 27 -9.76 37.59 31.61
CA PRO A 27 -10.27 38.79 30.94
C PRO A 27 -9.91 38.90 29.44
N GLU A 28 -8.92 38.14 28.95
CA GLU A 28 -8.42 38.25 27.57
C GLU A 28 -9.03 37.25 26.57
N SER A 29 -9.88 36.31 27.02
CA SER A 29 -10.52 35.34 26.14
C SER A 29 -11.89 35.81 25.65
N PRO A 30 -12.27 35.57 24.38
CA PRO A 30 -13.63 35.83 23.91
C PRO A 30 -14.68 34.91 24.57
N TYR A 31 -14.26 33.78 25.15
CA TYR A 31 -15.15 32.79 25.78
C TYR A 31 -14.60 32.29 27.13
N PRO A 32 -14.46 33.16 28.15
CA PRO A 32 -13.72 32.85 29.38
C PRO A 32 -14.33 31.68 30.17
N ALA A 33 -15.67 31.60 30.24
CA ALA A 33 -16.36 30.50 30.91
C ALA A 33 -16.16 29.15 30.18
N LEU A 34 -16.07 29.17 28.84
CA LEU A 34 -15.88 27.96 28.05
C LEU A 34 -14.43 27.46 28.14
N ASP A 35 -13.46 28.37 28.07
CA ASP A 35 -12.04 28.06 28.24
C ASP A 35 -11.76 27.43 29.60
N LEU A 36 -12.44 27.93 30.62
CA LEU A 36 -12.35 27.42 31.98
C LEU A 36 -12.94 26.01 32.09
N LEU A 37 -14.09 25.75 31.48
CA LEU A 37 -14.67 24.40 31.38
C LEU A 37 -13.70 23.44 30.67
N TYR A 38 -13.10 23.86 29.55
CA TYR A 38 -12.11 23.05 28.84
C TYR A 38 -10.86 22.77 29.70
N ARG A 39 -10.35 23.76 30.44
CA ARG A 39 -9.26 23.53 31.40
C ARG A 39 -9.62 22.49 32.44
N GLN A 40 -10.82 22.56 33.02
CA GLN A 40 -11.25 21.59 34.02
C GLN A 40 -11.33 20.18 33.45
N ILE A 41 -11.92 20.02 32.26
CA ILE A 41 -12.00 18.73 31.57
C ILE A 41 -10.59 18.17 31.33
N LEU A 42 -9.67 18.98 30.80
CA LEU A 42 -8.30 18.56 30.52
C LEU A 42 -7.48 18.25 31.78
N LYS A 43 -7.71 18.99 32.88
CA LYS A 43 -7.08 18.76 34.19
C LYS A 43 -7.37 17.37 34.76
N THR A 44 -8.47 16.74 34.36
CA THR A 44 -8.80 15.36 34.78
C THR A 44 -7.89 14.29 34.17
N SER A 45 -7.05 14.64 33.19
CA SER A 45 -6.18 13.71 32.46
C SER A 45 -4.77 13.63 33.08
N PRO A 46 -4.46 12.58 33.87
CA PRO A 46 -3.17 12.50 34.59
C PRO A 46 -1.95 12.34 33.67
N LYS A 47 -2.16 11.85 32.44
CA LYS A 47 -1.11 11.60 31.44
C LYS A 47 -1.18 12.60 30.30
N TRP A 48 -1.19 13.89 30.65
CA TRP A 48 -1.37 14.98 29.70
C TRP A 48 -0.40 14.91 28.50
N GLY A 49 0.86 14.52 28.68
CA GLY A 49 1.82 14.40 27.57
C GLY A 49 1.37 13.43 26.46
N GLU A 50 0.82 12.27 26.84
CA GLU A 50 0.29 11.27 25.89
C GLU A 50 -1.02 11.77 25.26
N VAL A 51 -1.93 12.31 26.07
CA VAL A 51 -3.19 12.91 25.61
C VAL A 51 -2.95 14.04 24.62
N ARG A 52 -2.00 14.93 24.91
CA ARG A 52 -1.58 16.03 24.04
C ARG A 52 -1.08 15.53 22.70
N SER A 53 -0.36 14.40 22.69
CA SER A 53 0.12 13.77 21.45
C SER A 53 -1.02 13.23 20.61
N ILE A 54 -2.05 12.63 21.25
CA ILE A 54 -3.28 12.20 20.56
C ILE A 54 -4.04 13.41 20.02
N LEU A 55 -4.28 14.44 20.84
CA LEU A 55 -4.98 15.65 20.44
C LEU A 55 -4.26 16.35 19.28
N ARG A 56 -2.92 16.35 19.26
CA ARG A 56 -2.13 16.90 18.15
C ARG A 56 -2.45 16.26 16.80
N VAL A 57 -2.68 14.95 16.79
CA VAL A 57 -3.11 14.20 15.60
C VAL A 57 -4.55 14.56 15.23
N LEU A 58 -5.44 14.67 16.22
CA LEU A 58 -6.85 14.98 16.03
C LEU A 58 -7.11 16.44 15.61
N THR A 59 -6.26 17.39 15.99
CA THR A 59 -6.39 18.80 15.59
C THR A 59 -5.90 19.06 14.17
N PHE A 60 -5.30 18.08 13.50
CA PHE A 60 -4.89 18.22 12.11
C PHE A 60 -6.09 17.97 11.17
N GLU A 61 -6.60 19.04 10.55
CA GLU A 61 -7.89 19.05 9.83
C GLU A 61 -7.73 19.38 8.33
N LYS A 62 -6.60 19.03 7.71
CA LYS A 62 -6.42 19.24 6.25
C LYS A 62 -6.98 18.06 5.44
N THR A 63 -7.94 18.38 4.56
CA THR A 63 -8.52 17.54 3.48
C THR A 63 -8.57 16.04 3.76
N VAL A 64 -9.75 15.56 4.14
CA VAL A 64 -10.07 14.15 4.43
C VAL A 64 -9.88 13.27 3.19
N VAL A 65 -8.66 12.81 2.96
CA VAL A 65 -8.45 11.59 2.17
C VAL A 65 -9.04 10.45 2.99
N PRO A 66 -9.77 9.46 2.42
CA PRO A 66 -10.34 8.35 3.18
C PRO A 66 -9.34 7.66 4.12
N ALA A 67 -8.06 7.63 3.74
CA ALA A 67 -6.96 7.14 4.56
C ALA A 67 -6.77 7.91 5.89
N GLN A 68 -7.04 9.23 5.92
CA GLN A 68 -6.95 10.03 7.14
C GLN A 68 -8.01 9.65 8.18
N LEU A 69 -9.20 9.21 7.75
CA LEU A 69 -10.21 8.71 8.69
C LEU A 69 -9.70 7.48 9.45
N LEU A 70 -8.86 6.66 8.80
CA LEU A 70 -8.27 5.47 9.41
C LEU A 70 -7.27 5.86 10.51
N VAL A 71 -6.42 6.85 10.22
CA VAL A 71 -5.44 7.38 11.16
C VAL A 71 -6.11 7.95 12.41
N ARG A 72 -7.34 8.48 12.29
CA ARG A 72 -8.09 9.06 13.41
C ARG A 72 -8.84 8.04 14.28
N SER A 73 -8.82 6.75 13.93
CA SER A 73 -9.38 5.70 14.82
C SER A 73 -8.47 5.46 16.04
N PRO A 74 -8.98 4.93 17.17
CA PRO A 74 -8.14 4.60 18.32
C PRO A 74 -6.97 3.67 17.96
N LYS A 75 -7.22 2.66 17.11
CA LYS A 75 -6.18 1.76 16.59
C LYS A 75 -5.18 2.49 15.68
N GLY A 76 -5.66 3.37 14.80
CA GLY A 76 -4.82 4.17 13.92
C GLY A 76 -3.88 5.10 14.68
N ILE A 77 -4.41 5.80 15.69
CA ILE A 77 -3.60 6.66 16.56
C ILE A 77 -2.64 5.83 17.41
N SER A 78 -3.06 4.66 17.89
CA SER A 78 -2.17 3.76 18.63
C SER A 78 -0.98 3.32 17.79
N ALA A 79 -1.22 2.94 16.52
CA ALA A 79 -0.15 2.61 15.58
C ALA A 79 0.76 3.82 15.29
N LEU A 80 0.17 5.01 15.13
CA LEU A 80 0.90 6.25 14.85
C LEU A 80 1.82 6.67 15.99
N LEU A 81 1.35 6.56 17.23
CA LEU A 81 2.06 6.98 18.44
C LEU A 81 2.78 5.83 19.14
N GLN A 82 2.76 4.62 18.55
CA GLN A 82 3.34 3.39 19.12
C GLN A 82 2.81 3.07 20.52
N PHE A 83 1.51 3.28 20.74
CA PHE A 83 0.86 2.89 21.98
C PHE A 83 0.37 1.44 21.93
N GLU A 84 0.30 0.83 23.11
CA GLU A 84 -0.32 -0.48 23.30
C GLU A 84 -1.82 -0.45 22.96
N SER A 85 -2.38 -1.60 22.59
CA SER A 85 -3.81 -1.72 22.29
C SER A 85 -4.66 -1.31 23.49
N GLY A 86 -5.74 -0.54 23.26
CA GLY A 86 -6.61 -0.02 24.32
C GLY A 86 -6.07 1.22 25.03
N ARG A 87 -4.81 1.60 24.80
CA ARG A 87 -4.19 2.74 25.48
C ARG A 87 -4.83 4.06 25.08
N VAL A 88 -5.10 4.28 23.79
CA VAL A 88 -5.74 5.52 23.31
C VAL A 88 -7.11 5.70 23.96
N GLU A 89 -7.92 4.64 23.98
CA GLU A 89 -9.23 4.63 24.61
C GLU A 89 -9.13 4.96 26.10
N SER A 90 -8.20 4.33 26.82
CA SER A 90 -7.98 4.61 28.24
C SER A 90 -7.56 6.05 28.53
N LEU A 91 -6.75 6.65 27.64
CA LEU A 91 -6.28 8.03 27.77
C LEU A 91 -7.38 9.04 27.48
N LEU A 92 -8.26 8.74 26.53
CA LEU A 92 -9.34 9.61 26.10
C LEU A 92 -10.65 9.42 26.88
N PHE A 93 -10.74 8.38 27.73
CA PHE A 93 -11.95 8.07 28.50
C PHE A 93 -12.48 9.26 29.31
N ARG A 94 -11.59 10.11 29.86
CA ARG A 94 -12.01 11.28 30.63
C ARG A 94 -12.41 12.50 29.79
N LEU A 95 -12.21 12.41 28.46
CA LEU A 95 -12.49 13.48 27.50
C LEU A 95 -13.77 13.26 26.71
N HIS A 96 -14.62 12.28 27.07
CA HIS A 96 -15.89 12.01 26.38
C HIS A 96 -16.88 13.18 26.35
N SER A 97 -16.69 14.21 27.17
CA SER A 97 -17.49 15.43 27.11
C SER A 97 -17.17 16.31 25.89
N VAL A 98 -15.97 16.18 25.33
CA VAL A 98 -15.46 16.99 24.20
C VAL A 98 -15.04 16.14 23.01
N LEU A 99 -14.92 14.82 23.18
CA LEU A 99 -14.57 13.84 22.16
C LEU A 99 -15.59 12.71 22.03
N GLU A 100 -15.88 12.32 20.80
CA GLU A 100 -16.50 11.04 20.46
C GLU A 100 -15.41 10.00 20.28
N VAL A 101 -15.31 9.02 21.18
CA VAL A 101 -14.42 7.87 21.02
C VAL A 101 -15.30 6.65 20.74
N PRO A 102 -15.33 6.16 19.50
CA PRO A 102 -16.25 5.09 19.12
C PRO A 102 -15.75 3.72 19.59
N SER A 103 -16.67 2.86 20.02
CA SER A 103 -16.38 1.48 20.46
C SER A 103 -16.23 0.49 19.30
N ASP A 104 -16.75 0.83 18.13
CA ASP A 104 -16.71 0.00 16.91
C ASP A 104 -15.40 0.18 16.09
N GLY A 105 -14.45 0.98 16.60
CA GLY A 105 -13.19 1.27 15.92
C GLY A 105 -13.29 2.36 14.85
N GLY A 106 -14.40 3.10 14.78
CA GLY A 106 -14.54 4.28 13.94
C GLY A 106 -13.55 5.42 14.24
N PRO A 107 -13.61 6.54 13.50
CA PRO A 107 -12.77 7.71 13.74
C PRO A 107 -13.17 8.46 15.01
N ILE A 108 -12.18 8.91 15.79
CA ILE A 108 -12.40 9.82 16.92
C ILE A 108 -12.77 11.21 16.39
N ARG A 109 -13.85 11.78 16.92
CA ARG A 109 -14.34 13.12 16.54
C ARG A 109 -14.24 14.09 17.69
N ILE A 110 -13.91 15.34 17.38
CA ILE A 110 -14.00 16.45 18.33
C ILE A 110 -15.41 17.05 18.20
N PHE A 111 -16.19 17.13 19.29
CA PHE A 111 -17.58 17.58 19.23
C PHE A 111 -17.74 19.07 18.93
N HIS A 112 -16.79 19.89 19.38
CA HIS A 112 -16.92 21.33 19.37
C HIS A 112 -15.73 21.96 18.63
N ALA A 113 -16.01 22.72 17.57
CA ALA A 113 -14.99 23.51 16.87
C ALA A 113 -14.22 24.43 17.83
N SER A 114 -14.93 25.02 18.80
CA SER A 114 -14.33 25.88 19.83
C SER A 114 -13.34 25.17 20.76
N PHE A 115 -13.43 23.84 20.90
CA PHE A 115 -12.43 23.06 21.63
C PHE A 115 -11.13 22.94 20.82
N THR A 116 -11.22 22.69 19.52
CA THR A 116 -10.06 22.73 18.61
C THR A 116 -9.42 24.11 18.61
N GLU A 117 -10.21 25.18 18.49
CA GLU A 117 -9.70 26.57 18.55
C GLU A 117 -9.00 26.86 19.88
N TYR A 118 -9.59 26.43 21.00
CA TYR A 118 -9.00 26.56 22.32
C TYR A 118 -7.64 25.85 22.40
N LEU A 119 -7.54 24.59 21.96
CA LEU A 119 -6.30 23.80 21.99
C LEU A 119 -5.20 24.43 21.12
N LEU A 120 -5.57 25.07 20.01
CA LEU A 120 -4.65 25.67 19.04
C LEU A 120 -4.24 27.11 19.40
N ASP A 121 -4.85 27.72 20.41
CA ASP A 121 -4.51 29.06 20.89
C ASP A 121 -3.64 29.00 22.16
N PRO A 122 -2.35 29.39 22.10
CA PRO A 122 -1.44 29.31 23.23
C PRO A 122 -1.81 30.25 24.40
N MET A 123 -2.47 31.38 24.11
CA MET A 123 -2.88 32.34 25.14
C MET A 123 -4.07 31.80 25.95
N ARG A 124 -5.03 31.17 25.26
CA ARG A 124 -6.23 30.58 25.88
C ARG A 124 -5.92 29.28 26.63
N SER A 125 -5.17 28.38 26.03
CA SER A 125 -4.95 27.03 26.57
C SER A 125 -3.78 26.89 27.54
N LYS A 126 -2.81 27.83 27.53
CA LYS A 126 -1.64 27.83 28.43
C LYS A 126 -0.92 26.47 28.43
N GLU A 127 -0.85 25.79 29.58
CA GLU A 127 -0.24 24.46 29.74
C GLU A 127 -0.90 23.36 28.88
N TYR A 128 -2.15 23.58 28.45
CA TYR A 128 -2.89 22.68 27.58
C TYR A 128 -2.73 22.97 26.08
N TYR A 129 -1.84 23.89 25.72
CA TYR A 129 -1.60 24.24 24.31
C TYR A 129 -1.14 23.05 23.48
N VAL A 130 -1.84 22.76 22.39
CA VAL A 130 -1.50 21.74 21.41
C VAL A 130 -0.93 22.41 20.18
N LYS A 131 0.39 22.32 20.02
CA LYS A 131 1.05 22.81 18.80
C LYS A 131 0.63 21.93 17.63
N SER A 132 -0.11 22.51 16.69
CA SER A 132 -0.47 21.84 15.44
C SER A 132 0.80 21.32 14.75
N PRO A 133 0.83 20.04 14.30
CA PRO A 133 1.98 19.54 13.56
C PRO A 133 2.12 20.31 12.26
N THR A 134 3.37 20.49 11.81
CA THR A 134 3.58 20.93 10.42
C THR A 134 2.99 19.87 9.50
N GLU A 135 2.46 20.29 8.35
CA GLU A 135 1.86 19.37 7.38
C GLU A 135 2.82 18.25 6.98
N SER A 136 4.07 18.58 6.65
CA SER A 136 5.10 17.58 6.35
C SER A 136 5.38 16.66 7.55
N GLY A 137 5.37 17.17 8.78
CA GLY A 137 5.61 16.36 9.98
C GLY A 137 4.45 15.41 10.29
N TYR A 138 3.22 15.80 9.99
CA TYR A 138 2.06 14.92 10.08
C TYR A 138 2.16 13.78 9.07
N TYR A 139 2.41 14.10 7.80
CA TYR A 139 2.56 13.07 6.76
C TYR A 139 3.75 12.14 7.00
N ASP A 140 4.84 12.66 7.57
CA ASP A 140 6.00 11.87 7.95
C ASP A 140 5.64 10.81 9.00
N LEU A 141 4.97 11.20 10.09
CA LEU A 141 4.50 10.28 11.12
C LEU A 141 3.52 9.24 10.55
N VAL A 142 2.57 9.68 9.73
CA VAL A 142 1.57 8.79 9.13
C VAL A 142 2.24 7.77 8.21
N ALA A 143 3.17 8.21 7.35
CA ALA A 143 3.93 7.32 6.48
C ALA A 143 4.72 6.26 7.27
N GLN A 144 5.40 6.67 8.36
CA GLN A 144 6.11 5.74 9.26
C GLN A 144 5.17 4.68 9.83
N ALA A 145 4.03 5.10 10.38
CA ALA A 145 3.06 4.19 10.99
C ALA A 145 2.54 3.15 10.01
N PHE A 146 2.22 3.58 8.78
CA PHE A 146 1.80 2.65 7.73
C PHE A 146 2.94 1.71 7.30
N LEU A 147 4.17 2.19 7.11
CA LEU A 147 5.31 1.35 6.73
C LEU A 147 5.59 0.27 7.77
N ARG A 148 5.55 0.61 9.06
CA ARG A 148 5.69 -0.35 10.16
C ARG A 148 4.56 -1.37 10.17
N ALA A 149 3.31 -0.92 10.00
CA ALA A 149 2.15 -1.80 9.94
C ALA A 149 2.26 -2.80 8.76
N ILE A 150 2.62 -2.33 7.57
CA ILE A 150 2.84 -3.18 6.39
C ILE A 150 4.00 -4.15 6.63
N SER A 151 5.10 -3.69 7.24
CA SER A 151 6.27 -4.53 7.51
C SER A 151 5.93 -5.65 8.50
N ALA A 152 5.21 -5.34 9.58
CA ALA A 152 4.77 -6.34 10.56
C ALA A 152 3.89 -7.42 9.91
N GLN A 153 2.95 -7.02 9.05
CA GLN A 153 2.06 -7.94 8.34
C GLN A 153 2.80 -8.77 7.30
N SER A 154 3.76 -8.18 6.60
CA SER A 154 4.59 -8.88 5.61
C SER A 154 5.32 -10.06 6.27
N GLN A 155 5.81 -9.88 7.50
CA GLN A 155 6.45 -10.95 8.27
C GLN A 155 5.45 -12.04 8.69
N GLU A 156 4.22 -11.67 9.02
CA GLU A 156 3.16 -12.63 9.35
C GLU A 156 2.73 -13.45 8.13
N TYR A 157 2.57 -12.79 6.97
CA TYR A 157 2.29 -13.45 5.70
C TYR A 157 3.34 -14.49 5.35
N LEU A 158 4.62 -14.15 5.47
CA LEU A 158 5.72 -15.07 5.21
C LEU A 158 5.69 -16.32 6.11
N ARG A 159 5.15 -16.22 7.33
CA ARG A 159 5.09 -17.35 8.27
C ARG A 159 3.96 -18.33 7.94
N SER A 160 2.79 -17.85 7.54
CA SER A 160 1.66 -18.72 7.18
C SER A 160 0.77 -18.08 6.11
N PRO A 161 1.13 -18.20 4.82
CA PRO A 161 0.35 -17.61 3.73
C PRO A 161 -1.11 -18.09 3.67
N SER A 162 -1.35 -19.37 3.98
CA SER A 162 -2.68 -20.00 3.94
C SER A 162 -3.56 -19.54 5.10
N ASP A 163 -3.02 -19.42 6.31
CA ASP A 163 -3.76 -18.88 7.45
C ASP A 163 -3.91 -17.36 7.35
N PHE A 164 -2.95 -16.66 6.75
CA PHE A 164 -2.91 -15.20 6.72
C PHE A 164 -4.18 -14.61 6.12
N ILE A 165 -4.69 -15.17 5.02
CA ILE A 165 -5.94 -14.68 4.39
C ILE A 165 -7.11 -14.77 5.37
N SER A 166 -7.15 -15.82 6.21
CA SER A 166 -8.19 -16.00 7.23
C SER A 166 -7.93 -15.19 8.52
N ARG A 167 -6.67 -14.80 8.77
CA ARG A 167 -6.20 -14.13 9.99
C ARG A 167 -5.85 -12.66 9.80
N ILE A 168 -6.13 -12.07 8.64
CA ILE A 168 -5.93 -10.63 8.41
C ILE A 168 -6.53 -9.90 9.62
N PRO A 169 -5.69 -9.26 10.46
CA PRO A 169 -6.12 -8.85 11.79
C PRO A 169 -7.36 -7.96 11.74
N GLU A 170 -8.21 -8.03 12.77
CA GLU A 170 -9.29 -7.07 12.97
C GLU A 170 -8.81 -5.60 13.10
N SER A 171 -7.51 -5.35 13.19
CA SER A 171 -6.94 -4.00 13.06
C SER A 171 -6.90 -3.52 11.59
N LEU A 172 -6.88 -4.44 10.63
CA LEU A 172 -7.13 -4.20 9.20
C LEU A 172 -8.62 -4.33 8.83
N TYR A 173 -9.53 -4.70 9.74
CA TYR A 173 -10.99 -4.62 9.57
C TYR A 173 -11.52 -3.18 9.47
N ILE A 174 -10.64 -2.19 9.49
CA ILE A 174 -10.91 -0.89 8.89
C ILE A 174 -11.32 -1.06 7.41
N SER A 175 -10.83 -2.10 6.73
CA SER A 175 -11.33 -2.56 5.43
C SER A 175 -12.79 -3.04 5.45
N LYS A 176 -13.38 -3.45 6.59
CA LYS A 176 -14.83 -3.75 6.70
C LYS A 176 -15.67 -2.48 6.77
N TYR A 177 -15.19 -1.46 7.50
CA TYR A 177 -15.78 -0.11 7.53
C TYR A 177 -15.65 0.60 6.17
N LEU A 178 -14.53 0.36 5.48
CA LEU A 178 -14.37 0.74 4.09
C LEU A 178 -15.09 -0.21 3.11
N ALA A 179 -15.36 -1.48 3.44
CA ALA A 179 -16.09 -2.44 2.58
C ALA A 179 -17.61 -2.24 2.62
N SER A 180 -18.15 -1.71 3.72
CA SER A 180 -19.50 -1.11 3.69
C SER A 180 -19.59 0.11 2.77
N ASN A 181 -18.44 0.66 2.33
CA ASN A 181 -18.27 1.78 1.40
C ASN A 181 -17.34 1.44 0.19
N ASN A 182 -17.19 0.17 -0.20
CA ASN A 182 -16.40 -0.28 -1.38
C ASN A 182 -14.92 0.15 -1.47
N SER A 183 -14.14 0.27 -0.38
CA SER A 183 -12.70 0.56 -0.52
C SER A 183 -11.76 -0.34 0.32
N PHE A 184 -10.65 -0.72 -0.33
CA PHE A 184 -9.97 -2.02 -0.22
C PHE A 184 -8.66 -1.94 0.58
N PRO A 185 -8.04 -3.08 0.95
CA PRO A 185 -6.67 -3.11 1.49
C PRO A 185 -5.60 -2.48 0.57
N GLY A 186 -5.85 -2.42 -0.75
CA GLY A 186 -5.03 -1.64 -1.69
C GLY A 186 -5.00 -0.14 -1.40
N VAL A 187 -6.01 0.40 -0.70
CA VAL A 187 -6.05 1.81 -0.25
C VAL A 187 -4.92 2.08 0.74
N SER A 188 -4.48 1.11 1.54
CA SER A 188 -3.41 1.33 2.51
C SER A 188 -2.06 1.62 1.83
N LEU A 189 -1.69 0.91 0.76
CA LEU A 189 -0.43 1.17 0.04
C LEU A 189 -0.46 2.48 -0.76
N LEU A 190 -1.54 2.69 -1.51
CA LEU A 190 -1.73 3.95 -2.21
C LEU A 190 -1.71 5.11 -1.23
N ALA A 191 -2.29 4.92 -0.03
CA ALA A 191 -2.19 5.89 1.04
C ALA A 191 -0.76 6.07 1.54
N VAL A 192 0.02 5.01 1.79
CA VAL A 192 1.42 5.14 2.24
C VAL A 192 2.22 5.98 1.25
N PHE A 193 2.17 5.62 -0.04
CA PHE A 193 2.94 6.33 -1.06
C PHE A 193 2.39 7.73 -1.32
N HIS A 194 1.08 7.92 -1.21
CA HIS A 194 0.47 9.24 -1.21
C HIS A 194 1.04 10.10 -0.07
N PHE A 195 1.07 9.60 1.16
CA PHE A 195 1.61 10.32 2.31
C PHE A 195 3.10 10.58 2.19
N ILE A 196 3.89 9.57 1.78
CA ILE A 196 5.32 9.73 1.50
C ILE A 196 5.55 10.88 0.52
N HIS A 197 4.79 10.94 -0.58
CA HIS A 197 4.94 12.00 -1.58
C HIS A 197 4.61 13.40 -1.04
N GLN A 198 3.81 13.51 0.03
CA GLN A 198 3.53 14.80 0.68
C GLN A 198 4.63 15.22 1.68
N VAL A 199 5.57 14.34 2.02
CA VAL A 199 6.68 14.65 2.93
C VAL A 199 7.75 15.44 2.17
N LYS A 200 7.91 16.73 2.52
CA LYS A 200 8.91 17.62 1.91
C LYS A 200 10.30 17.41 2.50
N SER A 201 10.37 17.14 3.81
CA SER A 201 11.60 16.94 4.56
C SER A 201 11.44 15.70 5.45
N PRO A 202 11.84 14.51 4.97
CA PRO A 202 11.66 13.28 5.72
C PRO A 202 12.55 13.26 6.96
N SER A 203 12.00 12.73 8.05
CA SER A 203 12.75 12.41 9.26
C SER A 203 13.69 11.24 9.01
N ASP A 204 14.74 11.15 9.83
CA ASP A 204 15.68 10.02 9.73
C ASP A 204 15.00 8.69 10.08
N ASP A 205 13.97 8.72 10.93
CA ASP A 205 13.14 7.55 11.26
C ASP A 205 12.34 7.07 10.04
N LEU A 206 11.73 7.98 9.27
CA LEU A 206 11.03 7.61 8.03
C LEU A 206 12.00 7.00 7.01
N LEU A 207 13.19 7.58 6.86
CA LEU A 207 14.22 7.04 5.97
C LEU A 207 14.72 5.67 6.44
N ALA A 208 14.83 5.45 7.74
CA ALA A 208 15.18 4.16 8.34
C ALA A 208 14.09 3.11 8.10
N ASP A 209 12.82 3.44 8.34
CA ASP A 209 11.67 2.57 8.08
C ASP A 209 11.59 2.18 6.60
N LEU A 210 11.82 3.14 5.68
CA LEU A 210 11.88 2.86 4.24
C LEU A 210 12.99 1.88 3.90
N ASN A 211 14.17 1.99 4.50
CA ASN A 211 15.26 1.04 4.27
C ASN A 211 14.96 -0.37 4.78
N GLN A 212 14.09 -0.50 5.78
CA GLN A 212 13.64 -1.79 6.30
C GLN A 212 12.52 -2.40 5.45
N PHE A 213 11.77 -1.58 4.72
CA PHE A 213 10.68 -2.02 3.87
C PHE A 213 11.13 -3.07 2.83
N ASP A 214 10.33 -4.14 2.72
CA ASP A 214 10.53 -5.22 1.77
C ASP A 214 9.34 -5.27 0.80
N PRO A 215 9.55 -5.02 -0.50
CA PRO A 215 8.47 -4.96 -1.46
C PRO A 215 7.86 -6.34 -1.80
N TYR A 216 8.59 -7.44 -1.60
CA TYR A 216 8.20 -8.74 -2.14
C TYR A 216 6.98 -9.35 -1.44
N PRO A 217 6.90 -9.44 -0.09
CA PRO A 217 5.73 -10.01 0.58
C PRO A 217 4.48 -9.18 0.31
N PHE A 218 4.64 -7.85 0.24
CA PHE A 218 3.55 -6.95 -0.09
C PHE A 218 3.04 -7.15 -1.52
N ALA A 219 3.94 -7.19 -2.49
CA ALA A 219 3.57 -7.43 -3.88
C ALA A 219 2.85 -8.76 -4.02
N THR A 220 3.39 -9.81 -3.40
CA THR A 220 2.78 -11.13 -3.33
C THR A 220 1.32 -11.04 -2.85
N TRP A 221 1.10 -10.32 -1.76
CA TRP A 221 -0.22 -10.09 -1.20
C TRP A 221 -1.14 -9.34 -2.18
N LEU A 222 -0.66 -8.25 -2.78
CA LEU A 222 -1.41 -7.47 -3.77
C LEU A 222 -1.83 -8.30 -4.99
N LEU A 223 -0.97 -9.23 -5.42
CA LEU A 223 -1.18 -10.06 -6.60
C LEU A 223 -2.14 -11.22 -6.34
N ASN A 224 -2.15 -11.73 -5.11
CA ASN A 224 -3.10 -12.75 -4.67
C ASN A 224 -4.47 -12.17 -4.32
N TRP A 225 -4.56 -10.86 -4.09
CA TRP A 225 -5.81 -10.18 -3.81
C TRP A 225 -6.56 -9.83 -5.10
N ARG A 226 -7.82 -10.27 -5.23
CA ARG A 226 -8.73 -9.81 -6.29
C ARG A 226 -9.27 -8.43 -5.90
N SER A 227 -8.54 -7.36 -6.21
CA SER A 227 -9.06 -6.00 -6.09
C SER A 227 -9.62 -5.48 -7.41
N ASP A 228 -10.70 -4.71 -7.34
CA ASP A 228 -11.21 -3.93 -8.48
C ASP A 228 -10.36 -2.70 -8.80
N VAL A 229 -9.38 -2.36 -7.93
CA VAL A 229 -8.44 -1.27 -8.17
C VAL A 229 -7.46 -1.67 -9.28
N PRO A 230 -7.33 -0.85 -10.36
CA PRO A 230 -6.35 -1.10 -11.41
C PRO A 230 -4.93 -1.20 -10.83
N ARG A 231 -4.22 -2.28 -11.17
CA ARG A 231 -2.83 -2.51 -10.73
C ARG A 231 -1.88 -1.41 -11.16
N ALA A 232 -2.16 -0.71 -12.26
CA ALA A 232 -1.43 0.46 -12.73
C ALA A 232 -1.24 1.49 -11.62
N HIS A 233 -2.29 1.81 -10.86
CA HIS A 233 -2.21 2.83 -9.82
C HIS A 233 -1.21 2.47 -8.72
N HIS A 234 -1.10 1.18 -8.39
CA HIS A 234 -0.09 0.74 -7.43
C HIS A 234 1.30 1.00 -8.01
N LEU A 235 1.57 0.53 -9.23
CA LEU A 235 2.86 0.70 -9.89
C LEU A 235 3.26 2.17 -10.06
N ASP A 236 2.31 3.03 -10.41
CA ASP A 236 2.51 4.48 -10.46
C ASP A 236 2.93 5.02 -9.09
N ALA A 237 2.23 4.62 -8.02
CA ALA A 237 2.57 5.03 -6.66
C ALA A 237 3.97 4.56 -6.22
N TRP A 238 4.35 3.33 -6.58
CA TRP A 238 5.71 2.82 -6.38
C TRP A 238 6.76 3.67 -7.10
N ASN A 239 6.52 3.98 -8.37
CA ASN A 239 7.42 4.81 -9.16
C ASN A 239 7.54 6.22 -8.60
N SER A 240 6.42 6.84 -8.23
CA SER A 240 6.39 8.14 -7.56
C SER A 240 7.20 8.12 -6.26
N ALA A 241 7.06 7.07 -5.44
CA ALA A 241 7.84 6.92 -4.21
C ALA A 241 9.35 6.76 -4.47
N ILE A 242 9.74 6.04 -5.52
CA ILE A 242 11.15 5.93 -5.94
C ILE A 242 11.68 7.30 -6.40
N GLN A 243 10.95 8.02 -7.25
CA GLN A 243 11.38 9.35 -7.71
C GLN A 243 11.49 10.33 -6.54
N TRP A 244 10.52 10.31 -5.63
CA TRP A 244 10.55 11.06 -4.38
C TRP A 244 11.79 10.71 -3.56
N ALA A 245 12.07 9.42 -3.32
CA ALA A 245 13.22 8.98 -2.54
C ALA A 245 14.56 9.37 -3.19
N MET A 246 14.66 9.30 -4.53
CA MET A 246 15.83 9.72 -5.29
C MET A 246 16.11 11.23 -5.17
N SER A 247 15.06 12.05 -4.99
CA SER A 247 15.21 13.51 -4.91
C SER A 247 16.06 14.00 -3.73
N PHE A 248 16.26 13.15 -2.69
CA PHE A 248 17.09 13.47 -1.53
C PHE A 248 18.59 13.20 -1.74
N GLY A 249 19.00 12.75 -2.93
CA GLY A 249 20.40 12.60 -3.30
C GLY A 249 21.17 11.71 -2.30
N PRO A 250 22.24 12.20 -1.66
CA PRO A 250 23.02 11.41 -0.69
C PRO A 250 22.24 10.92 0.53
N ARG A 251 21.15 11.60 0.92
CA ARG A 251 20.28 11.19 2.04
C ARG A 251 19.21 10.16 1.63
N ALA A 252 19.17 9.77 0.35
CA ALA A 252 18.17 8.84 -0.13
C ALA A 252 18.27 7.47 0.59
N PRO A 253 17.14 6.80 0.86
CA PRO A 253 17.13 5.47 1.46
C PRO A 253 17.64 4.43 0.45
N SER A 254 18.96 4.23 0.42
CA SER A 254 19.64 3.45 -0.62
C SER A 254 19.20 1.99 -0.69
N THR A 255 18.86 1.38 0.45
CA THR A 255 18.37 0.00 0.50
C THR A 255 16.96 -0.10 -0.06
N PHE A 256 16.08 0.85 0.30
CA PHE A 256 14.75 0.99 -0.32
C PHE A 256 14.87 1.11 -1.83
N LEU A 257 15.65 2.09 -2.32
CA LEU A 257 15.82 2.33 -3.74
C LEU A 257 16.32 1.09 -4.48
N ARG A 258 17.38 0.46 -3.97
CA ARG A 258 17.94 -0.76 -4.58
C ARG A 258 16.92 -1.89 -4.62
N ARG A 259 16.26 -2.20 -3.50
CA ARG A 259 15.29 -3.30 -3.42
C ARG A 259 14.08 -3.04 -4.30
N THR A 260 13.52 -1.84 -4.22
CA THR A 260 12.31 -1.47 -4.95
C THR A 260 12.57 -1.35 -6.44
N VAL A 261 13.68 -0.71 -6.87
CA VAL A 261 14.05 -0.66 -8.29
C VAL A 261 14.37 -2.06 -8.80
N SER A 262 15.10 -2.88 -8.04
CA SER A 262 15.32 -4.28 -8.41
C SER A 262 14.00 -5.03 -8.55
N PHE A 263 13.08 -4.86 -7.61
CA PHE A 263 11.75 -5.48 -7.65
C PHE A 263 10.96 -5.05 -8.90
N LEU A 264 10.99 -3.76 -9.26
CA LEU A 264 10.31 -3.25 -10.45
C LEU A 264 10.99 -3.70 -11.76
N CYS A 265 12.31 -3.74 -11.80
CA CYS A 265 13.10 -4.09 -12.99
C CYS A 265 13.28 -5.60 -13.20
N SER A 266 13.14 -6.39 -12.13
CA SER A 266 13.30 -7.84 -12.13
C SER A 266 12.32 -8.43 -11.13
N PHE A 267 11.31 -9.14 -11.64
CA PHE A 267 10.37 -9.84 -10.78
C PHE A 267 10.80 -11.29 -10.62
N CYS A 268 10.43 -11.86 -9.48
CA CYS A 268 10.73 -13.22 -9.07
C CYS A 268 9.41 -13.95 -8.84
N ILE A 269 9.23 -15.09 -9.50
CA ILE A 269 8.05 -15.94 -9.27
C ILE A 269 8.50 -17.20 -8.58
N SER A 270 7.87 -17.48 -7.45
CA SER A 270 8.11 -18.67 -6.68
C SER A 270 6.81 -19.40 -6.41
N GLY A 271 6.78 -20.67 -6.79
CA GLY A 271 5.70 -21.60 -6.48
C GLY A 271 6.24 -22.79 -5.69
N SER A 272 5.37 -23.42 -4.90
CA SER A 272 5.73 -24.70 -4.29
C SER A 272 5.82 -25.78 -5.37
N PRO A 273 6.89 -26.60 -5.40
CA PRO A 273 6.98 -27.75 -6.29
C PRO A 273 5.99 -28.88 -5.92
N ALA A 274 5.34 -28.80 -4.75
CA ALA A 274 4.48 -29.85 -4.22
C ALA A 274 2.99 -29.53 -4.41
N GLY A 275 2.40 -30.01 -5.51
CA GLY A 275 0.96 -29.97 -5.75
C GLY A 275 0.56 -30.74 -7.01
N ASP A 276 -0.67 -31.26 -7.01
CA ASP A 276 -1.33 -31.96 -8.12
C ASP A 276 -1.11 -31.19 -9.45
N ALA A 277 -0.68 -31.90 -10.50
CA ALA A 277 -0.41 -31.33 -11.82
C ALA A 277 -1.61 -30.53 -12.38
N SER A 278 -2.84 -30.91 -11.99
CA SER A 278 -4.08 -30.19 -12.29
C SER A 278 -4.14 -28.78 -11.67
N ALA A 279 -3.78 -28.67 -10.38
CA ALA A 279 -3.71 -27.40 -9.68
C ALA A 279 -2.57 -26.55 -10.25
N LEU A 280 -1.44 -27.16 -10.59
CA LEU A 280 -0.32 -26.46 -11.21
C LEU A 280 -0.69 -25.88 -12.58
N LEU A 281 -1.42 -26.63 -13.43
CA LEU A 281 -1.88 -26.17 -14.74
C LEU A 281 -2.92 -25.04 -14.64
N SER A 282 -3.86 -25.14 -13.70
CA SER A 282 -4.87 -24.09 -13.44
C SER A 282 -4.21 -22.81 -12.93
N ASN A 283 -3.22 -22.95 -12.05
CA ASN A 283 -2.42 -21.84 -11.56
C ASN A 283 -1.49 -21.27 -12.63
N GLU A 284 -1.04 -22.08 -13.58
CA GLU A 284 -0.23 -21.62 -14.71
C GLU A 284 -1.07 -20.89 -15.76
N MET A 285 -2.31 -21.31 -16.01
CA MET A 285 -3.25 -20.57 -16.86
C MET A 285 -3.71 -19.28 -16.20
N ALA A 286 -3.99 -19.31 -14.89
CA ALA A 286 -4.22 -18.10 -14.11
C ALA A 286 -2.98 -17.19 -14.10
N PHE A 287 -1.78 -17.75 -14.01
CA PHE A 287 -0.53 -17.02 -14.13
C PHE A 287 -0.34 -16.40 -15.51
N LEU A 288 -0.62 -17.13 -16.59
CA LEU A 288 -0.53 -16.62 -17.96
C LEU A 288 -1.57 -15.51 -18.17
N ASP A 289 -2.85 -15.73 -17.84
CA ASP A 289 -3.90 -14.69 -17.92
C ASP A 289 -3.55 -13.44 -17.10
N GLN A 290 -3.03 -13.63 -15.88
CA GLN A 290 -2.62 -12.56 -14.98
C GLN A 290 -1.34 -11.86 -15.45
N MET A 291 -0.36 -12.60 -15.97
CA MET A 291 0.86 -12.09 -16.60
C MET A 291 0.50 -11.26 -17.83
N PHE A 292 -0.44 -11.74 -18.66
CA PHE A 292 -0.96 -11.03 -19.82
C PHE A 292 -1.72 -9.76 -19.42
N TYR A 293 -2.52 -9.81 -18.34
CA TYR A 293 -3.14 -8.62 -17.75
C TYR A 293 -2.10 -7.60 -17.23
N MET A 294 -1.07 -8.08 -16.53
CA MET A 294 0.04 -7.24 -16.03
C MET A 294 0.90 -6.68 -17.16
N LEU A 295 1.00 -7.39 -18.28
CA LEU A 295 1.71 -6.95 -19.46
C LEU A 295 0.92 -5.90 -20.26
N THR A 296 -0.41 -5.98 -20.31
CA THR A 296 -1.25 -4.88 -20.81
C THR A 296 -1.13 -3.64 -19.93
N ASP A 297 -0.98 -3.83 -18.61
CA ASP A 297 -0.71 -2.77 -17.64
C ASP A 297 0.71 -2.18 -17.83
N ALA A 298 1.72 -3.04 -18.07
CA ALA A 298 3.08 -2.64 -18.42
C ALA A 298 3.14 -1.81 -19.71
N ARG A 299 2.32 -2.15 -20.70
CA ARG A 299 2.16 -1.38 -21.94
C ARG A 299 1.57 0.02 -21.65
N TYR A 300 0.59 0.12 -20.76
CA TYR A 300 0.10 1.42 -20.27
C TYR A 300 1.22 2.22 -19.60
N ASN A 301 1.96 1.58 -18.70
CA ASN A 301 3.07 2.17 -17.95
C ASN A 301 4.24 2.62 -18.84
N SER A 302 4.60 1.87 -19.89
CA SER A 302 5.66 2.22 -20.84
C SER A 302 5.42 3.55 -21.58
N ARG A 303 4.16 3.93 -21.73
CA ARG A 303 3.75 5.21 -22.34
C ARG A 303 3.88 6.38 -21.37
N HIS A 304 3.99 6.13 -20.07
CA HIS A 304 3.93 7.15 -19.01
C HIS A 304 5.22 7.24 -18.17
N LEU A 305 6.01 6.17 -18.08
CA LEU A 305 7.22 6.07 -17.25
C LEU A 305 8.54 6.35 -18.00
N GLY A 306 8.47 6.67 -19.30
CA GLY A 306 9.64 6.80 -20.17
C GLY A 306 10.18 5.45 -20.64
N LYS A 307 10.92 5.43 -21.75
CA LYS A 307 11.37 4.22 -22.48
C LYS A 307 12.29 3.27 -21.68
N ASP A 308 12.68 3.64 -20.46
CA ASP A 308 13.70 2.95 -19.66
C ASP A 308 13.16 2.20 -18.43
N LYS A 309 11.85 2.18 -18.18
CA LYS A 309 11.28 1.56 -16.98
C LYS A 309 10.04 0.73 -17.31
N PHE A 310 10.16 -0.59 -17.16
CA PHE A 310 9.08 -1.56 -17.33
C PHE A 310 8.89 -2.36 -16.05
N VAL A 311 7.64 -2.69 -15.72
CA VAL A 311 7.31 -3.54 -14.56
C VAL A 311 6.37 -4.65 -15.02
N LEU A 312 6.78 -5.90 -14.84
CA LEU A 312 5.91 -7.07 -14.87
C LEU A 312 5.73 -7.57 -13.44
N GLY A 313 4.50 -7.87 -13.02
CA GLY A 313 4.23 -8.38 -11.67
C GLY A 313 4.45 -9.89 -11.50
N SER A 314 4.29 -10.34 -10.25
CA SER A 314 4.49 -11.73 -9.79
C SER A 314 3.16 -12.50 -9.65
N TYR A 315 3.24 -13.80 -9.39
CA TYR A 315 2.14 -14.64 -8.89
C TYR A 315 2.75 -15.65 -7.93
N HIS A 316 2.10 -15.88 -6.78
CA HIS A 316 2.56 -16.88 -5.81
C HIS A 316 1.47 -17.93 -5.62
N VAL A 317 1.78 -19.17 -5.99
CA VAL A 317 0.94 -20.32 -5.71
C VAL A 317 1.43 -20.96 -4.43
N PHE A 318 0.72 -20.73 -3.33
CA PHE A 318 0.89 -21.51 -2.12
C PHE A 318 -0.12 -22.66 -2.14
N PRO A 319 0.31 -23.94 -2.03
CA PRO A 319 -0.57 -24.95 -1.48
C PRO A 319 -0.89 -24.57 -0.03
N ALA A 320 -2.05 -24.99 0.48
CA ALA A 320 -2.56 -24.65 1.81
C ALA A 320 -1.64 -25.04 2.99
N TYR A 321 -0.45 -25.59 2.73
CA TYR A 321 0.45 -26.19 3.71
C TYR A 321 1.89 -25.69 3.51
N GLY A 322 2.34 -24.77 4.35
CA GLY A 322 3.75 -24.45 4.68
C GLY A 322 4.68 -24.04 3.53
N ALA A 323 5.37 -22.91 3.68
CA ALA A 323 6.43 -22.51 2.74
C ALA A 323 7.61 -23.51 2.80
N PRO A 324 7.96 -24.23 1.71
CA PRO A 324 9.12 -25.11 1.70
C PRO A 324 10.41 -24.30 1.49
N ASN A 325 11.54 -24.81 1.97
CA ASN A 325 12.91 -24.30 1.73
C ASN A 325 13.36 -24.34 0.25
N SER A 326 12.44 -24.48 -0.70
CA SER A 326 12.70 -24.70 -2.13
C SER A 326 11.95 -23.70 -3.02
N LEU A 327 11.86 -22.43 -2.61
CA LEU A 327 11.38 -21.38 -3.51
C LEU A 327 12.33 -21.30 -4.73
N MET A 328 11.85 -21.71 -5.90
CA MET A 328 12.54 -21.38 -7.15
C MET A 328 12.26 -19.93 -7.52
N SER A 329 13.30 -19.21 -7.94
CA SER A 329 13.24 -17.84 -8.40
C SER A 329 13.57 -17.79 -9.89
N PHE A 330 12.82 -17.01 -10.67
CA PHE A 330 13.15 -16.73 -12.06
C PHE A 330 13.18 -15.24 -12.32
N THR A 331 14.21 -14.78 -13.04
CA THR A 331 14.42 -13.37 -13.40
C THR A 331 14.19 -13.19 -14.89
N ILE A 332 13.25 -12.32 -15.29
CA ILE A 332 13.13 -11.88 -16.68
C ILE A 332 14.08 -10.72 -16.92
N THR A 333 14.94 -10.80 -17.93
CA THR A 333 15.84 -9.71 -18.31
C THR A 333 15.09 -8.60 -19.02
N ARG A 334 15.59 -7.36 -18.97
CA ARG A 334 15.02 -6.20 -19.69
C ARG A 334 14.76 -6.49 -21.17
N GLU A 335 15.73 -7.11 -21.86
CA GLU A 335 15.60 -7.49 -23.27
C GLU A 335 14.39 -8.41 -23.52
N LYS A 336 14.15 -9.37 -22.62
CA LYS A 336 13.02 -10.28 -22.70
C LYS A 336 11.69 -9.56 -22.43
N VAL A 337 11.67 -8.58 -21.53
CA VAL A 337 10.50 -7.71 -21.29
C VAL A 337 10.18 -6.88 -22.53
N GLU A 338 11.17 -6.17 -23.09
CA GLU A 338 10.99 -5.35 -24.29
C GLU A 338 10.49 -6.19 -25.49
N THR A 339 10.95 -7.43 -25.58
CA THR A 339 10.48 -8.40 -26.58
C THR A 339 9.00 -8.73 -26.41
N ILE A 340 8.56 -8.96 -25.17
CA ILE A 340 7.15 -9.20 -24.87
C ILE A 340 6.32 -7.94 -25.14
N ASP A 341 6.81 -6.75 -24.78
CA ASP A 341 6.09 -5.50 -25.02
C ASP A 341 5.91 -5.19 -26.50
N ARG A 342 6.93 -5.39 -27.33
CA ARG A 342 6.81 -5.26 -28.80
C ARG A 342 5.77 -6.22 -29.36
N LEU A 343 5.79 -7.48 -28.91
CA LEU A 343 4.82 -8.49 -29.32
C LEU A 343 3.40 -8.05 -28.95
N LEU A 344 3.17 -7.67 -27.70
CA LEU A 344 1.85 -7.24 -27.24
C LEU A 344 1.38 -5.93 -27.86
N ALA A 345 2.31 -5.01 -28.10
CA ALA A 345 2.02 -3.77 -28.80
C ALA A 345 1.31 -4.02 -30.14
N SER A 346 1.69 -5.11 -30.79
CA SER A 346 1.19 -5.46 -32.10
C SER A 346 -0.09 -6.30 -32.14
N LEU A 347 -0.42 -6.99 -31.06
CA LEU A 347 -1.52 -7.95 -31.03
C LEU A 347 -2.89 -7.29 -30.88
N GLY A 348 -2.96 -6.05 -30.38
CA GLY A 348 -4.23 -5.42 -30.00
C GLY A 348 -4.91 -6.15 -28.84
N GLU A 349 -5.94 -5.55 -28.23
CA GLU A 349 -6.59 -6.13 -27.03
C GLU A 349 -7.32 -7.46 -27.31
N CYS A 350 -7.71 -7.71 -28.57
CA CYS A 350 -8.54 -8.86 -28.94
C CYS A 350 -7.78 -10.18 -29.21
N ASN A 351 -6.45 -10.17 -29.32
CA ASN A 351 -5.67 -11.35 -29.74
C ASN A 351 -4.91 -12.08 -28.61
N MET A 352 -5.15 -11.73 -27.35
CA MET A 352 -4.47 -12.38 -26.21
C MET A 352 -4.79 -13.87 -26.12
N LYS A 353 -6.05 -14.27 -26.32
CA LYS A 353 -6.43 -15.69 -26.36
C LYS A 353 -5.70 -16.46 -27.45
N LEU A 354 -5.52 -15.84 -28.62
CA LEU A 354 -4.77 -16.44 -29.74
C LEU A 354 -3.28 -16.54 -29.42
N LEU A 355 -2.70 -15.55 -28.73
CA LEU A 355 -1.30 -15.61 -28.29
C LEU A 355 -1.07 -16.78 -27.31
N VAL A 356 -1.96 -16.97 -26.34
CA VAL A 356 -1.90 -18.12 -25.43
C VAL A 356 -1.98 -19.43 -26.20
N GLN A 357 -2.93 -19.54 -27.14
CA GLN A 357 -3.06 -20.72 -28.00
C GLN A 357 -1.81 -20.96 -28.84
N ASP A 358 -1.18 -19.91 -29.37
CA ASP A 358 0.07 -20.00 -30.11
C ASP A 358 1.22 -20.57 -29.28
N ILE A 359 1.32 -20.15 -28.01
CA ILE A 359 2.33 -20.67 -27.09
C ILE A 359 2.05 -22.13 -26.74
N CYS A 360 0.80 -22.49 -26.44
CA CYS A 360 0.43 -23.85 -26.04
C CYS A 360 0.52 -24.85 -27.18
N ASN A 361 0.12 -24.46 -28.39
CA ASN A 361 0.00 -25.35 -29.56
C ASN A 361 1.16 -25.24 -30.54
N ASP A 362 2.20 -24.48 -30.20
CA ASP A 362 3.30 -24.11 -31.09
C ASP A 362 2.86 -23.48 -32.43
N THR A 363 1.78 -22.69 -32.43
CA THR A 363 1.29 -21.99 -33.62
C THR A 363 1.77 -20.53 -33.67
N TYR A 364 1.50 -19.83 -34.77
CA TYR A 364 1.84 -18.42 -34.97
C TYR A 364 0.64 -17.66 -35.56
N GLN A 365 -0.57 -18.01 -35.16
CA GLN A 365 -1.82 -17.43 -35.65
C GLN A 365 -2.05 -16.00 -35.14
N SER A 366 -1.56 -15.67 -33.95
CA SER A 366 -1.71 -14.35 -33.33
C SER A 366 -0.88 -13.28 -34.04
N VAL A 367 0.24 -13.68 -34.66
CA VAL A 367 1.11 -12.79 -35.44
C VAL A 367 0.80 -12.91 -36.93
N GLN A 368 0.52 -11.78 -37.58
CA GLN A 368 0.24 -11.76 -39.02
C GLN A 368 1.40 -12.39 -39.81
N LYS A 369 1.09 -13.22 -40.82
CA LYS A 369 2.02 -14.08 -41.59
C LYS A 369 3.28 -13.41 -42.19
N LEU A 370 3.40 -12.08 -42.17
CA LEU A 370 4.48 -11.34 -42.85
C LEU A 370 5.39 -10.55 -41.90
N ASP A 371 5.15 -10.57 -40.59
CA ASP A 371 5.92 -9.78 -39.64
C ASP A 371 7.00 -10.63 -38.95
N LEU A 372 8.19 -10.66 -39.57
CA LEU A 372 9.35 -11.44 -39.13
C LEU A 372 9.81 -11.07 -37.71
N ASP A 373 9.71 -9.80 -37.34
CA ASP A 373 10.11 -9.33 -36.02
C ASP A 373 9.15 -9.90 -34.95
N LYS A 374 7.85 -9.90 -35.23
CA LYS A 374 6.85 -10.50 -34.33
C LYS A 374 6.96 -12.02 -34.21
N HIS A 375 7.28 -12.71 -35.31
CA HIS A 375 7.57 -14.14 -35.24
C HIS A 375 8.78 -14.43 -34.34
N THR A 376 9.80 -13.57 -34.39
CA THR A 376 11.00 -13.66 -33.56
C THR A 376 10.69 -13.35 -32.09
N ASP A 377 9.87 -12.33 -31.83
CA ASP A 377 9.46 -11.96 -30.48
C ASP A 377 8.57 -13.07 -29.85
N LEU A 378 7.60 -13.60 -30.60
CA LEU A 378 6.77 -14.75 -30.18
C LEU A 378 7.62 -16.00 -29.93
N TYR A 379 8.60 -16.27 -30.80
CA TYR A 379 9.53 -17.38 -30.59
C TYR A 379 10.34 -17.22 -29.30
N THR A 380 10.82 -16.01 -29.02
CA THR A 380 11.56 -15.71 -27.78
C THR A 380 10.68 -15.92 -26.55
N LEU A 381 9.41 -15.52 -26.61
CA LEU A 381 8.42 -15.78 -25.55
C LEU A 381 8.14 -17.28 -25.39
N LYS A 382 7.93 -18.03 -26.48
CA LYS A 382 7.77 -19.49 -26.43
C LYS A 382 8.97 -20.18 -25.78
N LYS A 383 10.19 -19.78 -26.16
CA LYS A 383 11.43 -20.30 -25.58
C LYS A 383 11.50 -20.03 -24.08
N LEU A 384 11.10 -18.85 -23.66
CA LEU A 384 11.03 -18.47 -22.25
C LEU A 384 10.05 -19.33 -21.46
N VAL A 385 8.84 -19.51 -22.00
CA VAL A 385 7.81 -20.36 -21.38
C VAL A 385 8.29 -21.81 -21.32
N ALA A 386 8.89 -22.33 -22.38
CA ALA A 386 9.43 -23.69 -22.43
C ALA A 386 10.55 -23.92 -21.40
N GLN A 387 11.54 -23.02 -21.33
CA GLN A 387 12.61 -23.08 -20.33
C GLN A 387 12.04 -23.08 -18.92
N ARG A 388 11.08 -22.19 -18.66
CA ARG A 388 10.44 -22.09 -17.36
C ARG A 388 9.71 -23.38 -16.98
N ARG A 389 8.94 -23.96 -17.90
CA ARG A 389 8.25 -25.24 -17.68
C ARG A 389 9.25 -26.34 -17.34
N GLN A 390 10.38 -26.38 -18.03
CA GLN A 390 11.46 -27.31 -17.73
C GLN A 390 12.03 -27.11 -16.32
N ASP A 391 12.29 -25.87 -15.90
CA ASP A 391 12.81 -25.54 -14.57
C ASP A 391 11.85 -26.00 -13.45
N PHE A 392 10.53 -25.96 -13.69
CA PHE A 392 9.50 -26.44 -12.77
C PHE A 392 9.19 -27.94 -12.89
N GLY A 393 9.90 -28.69 -13.75
CA GLY A 393 9.62 -30.11 -13.99
C GLY A 393 8.28 -30.38 -14.69
N LEU A 394 7.75 -29.39 -15.40
CA LEU A 394 6.50 -29.49 -16.15
C LEU A 394 6.71 -30.03 -17.58
N PRO A 395 5.69 -30.66 -18.20
CA PRO A 395 5.76 -31.05 -19.60
C PRO A 395 6.02 -29.83 -20.48
N VAL A 396 7.15 -29.80 -21.20
CA VAL A 396 7.49 -28.66 -22.07
C VAL A 396 6.52 -28.63 -23.25
N PHE A 397 5.97 -27.46 -23.58
CA PHE A 397 5.15 -27.33 -24.79
C PHE A 397 5.95 -27.70 -26.03
N PRO A 398 5.32 -28.24 -27.09
CA PRO A 398 6.01 -28.44 -28.35
C PRO A 398 6.66 -27.13 -28.77
N PHE A 399 7.94 -27.21 -29.14
CA PHE A 399 8.75 -26.05 -29.45
C PHE A 399 9.60 -26.36 -30.67
N THR A 400 9.14 -25.91 -31.82
CA THR A 400 9.85 -26.04 -33.07
C THR A 400 10.59 -24.74 -33.34
N PRO A 401 11.94 -24.73 -33.43
CA PRO A 401 12.64 -23.53 -33.84
C PRO A 401 12.12 -23.10 -35.21
N PRO A 402 11.83 -21.80 -35.43
CA PRO A 402 11.29 -21.32 -36.68
C PRO A 402 12.22 -21.79 -37.78
N ARG A 403 11.65 -22.52 -38.77
CA ARG A 403 12.39 -22.88 -39.97
C ARG A 403 13.04 -21.61 -40.46
N GLN A 404 14.38 -21.57 -40.49
CA GLN A 404 15.12 -20.37 -40.86
C GLN A 404 14.47 -19.79 -42.10
N PHE A 405 13.74 -18.68 -41.95
CA PHE A 405 13.17 -17.98 -43.07
C PHE A 405 14.39 -17.49 -43.83
N ARG A 406 14.80 -18.27 -44.84
CA ARG A 406 15.84 -17.85 -45.77
C ARG A 406 15.33 -16.54 -46.32
N LYS A 407 15.91 -15.42 -45.86
CA LYS A 407 15.66 -14.10 -46.45
C LYS A 407 15.74 -14.33 -47.95
N PRO A 408 14.66 -14.07 -48.71
CA PRO A 408 14.68 -14.30 -50.15
C PRO A 408 15.95 -13.63 -50.66
N ARG A 409 16.86 -14.44 -51.24
CA ARG A 409 18.09 -13.92 -51.84
C ARG A 409 17.60 -12.79 -52.71
N ARG A 410 18.01 -11.55 -52.42
CA ARG A 410 17.77 -10.41 -53.32
C ARG A 410 18.41 -10.81 -54.64
N THR A 411 17.63 -11.38 -55.53
CA THR A 411 18.02 -11.59 -56.92
C THR A 411 18.11 -10.18 -57.45
N GLY A 412 19.33 -9.65 -57.46
CA GLY A 412 19.65 -8.39 -58.10
C GLY A 412 19.37 -8.57 -59.58
N THR A 413 18.13 -8.30 -59.98
CA THR A 413 17.77 -8.08 -61.37
C THR A 413 18.52 -6.81 -61.78
N LYS A 414 19.72 -6.99 -62.32
CA LYS A 414 20.38 -5.93 -63.09
C LYS A 414 19.49 -5.71 -64.31
N LEU A 415 18.64 -4.68 -64.24
CA LEU A 415 18.05 -4.07 -65.43
C LEU A 415 19.23 -3.60 -66.30
N ARG A 416 19.34 -4.19 -67.49
CA ARG A 416 20.23 -3.74 -68.56
C ARG A 416 19.54 -2.68 -69.38
#